data_AF-A0A949RBQ7-F1
#
_entry.id   AF-A0A949RBQ7-F1
#
_cell.length_a   1.000
_cell.length_b   1.000
_cell.length_c   1.000
_cell.angle_alpha   90.00
_cell.angle_beta   90.00
_cell.angle_gamma   90.00
#
_symmetry.space_group_name_H-M   'P 1'
#
loop_
_entity.id
_entity.type
_entity.pdbx_description
1 polymer ?
#
loop_
_entity_poly.entity_id
_entity_poly.type
_entity_poly.pdbx_seq_one_letter_code
_entity_poly.pdbx_strand_id
1 'polypeptide(L)'
;MRWSCTPVLTVLAMLACGPGRPEDPPGGPSPGADSVRAMVPVAHSTLADTAGMAADLRLIERKLGPLAPGVRDHLVAVEVRYFSFADSTCTAVDHRTLRSGVLVVHACIAGEVREIFEAMLRDTFPVARVVPINRYGLNADSTGWNDAASMADNNTSAFNYRRKPGSWALSEHARGTALDINPRQNPLVRVDPHGITTLPPGSRYTPGAPGTLDRHRIARYLPHTGWSWGGRWPRPQDHQHIERSGGPCDAPDDRAR
;
A
#
# COMPACT_ATOMS: atom_id res chain seq x y z
N MET A 1 22.08 98.84 6.04
CA MET A 1 21.40 97.70 5.40
C MET A 1 22.35 97.07 4.39
N ARG A 2 22.73 95.81 4.62
CA ARG A 2 23.33 94.81 3.71
C ARG A 2 24.07 93.81 4.58
N TRP A 3 23.53 92.61 4.73
CA TRP A 3 24.26 91.44 5.23
C TRP A 3 24.01 90.30 4.26
N SER A 4 25.10 89.70 3.82
CA SER A 4 25.18 88.44 3.10
C SER A 4 24.65 87.29 3.96
N CYS A 5 24.15 86.22 3.32
CA CYS A 5 24.55 84.85 3.66
C CYS A 5 24.02 83.84 2.63
N THR A 6 24.91 82.91 2.32
CA THR A 6 24.85 81.71 1.47
C THR A 6 23.80 80.70 1.95
N PRO A 7 23.14 79.93 1.07
CA PRO A 7 22.25 78.85 1.52
C PRO A 7 23.03 77.55 1.77
N VAL A 8 22.67 76.89 2.88
CA VAL A 8 23.12 75.57 3.32
C VAL A 8 22.22 74.50 2.70
N LEU A 9 22.84 73.45 2.15
CA LEU A 9 22.19 72.24 1.66
C LEU A 9 21.66 71.41 2.85
N THR A 10 20.37 71.07 2.87
CA THR A 10 19.79 70.13 3.85
C THR A 10 19.36 68.85 3.12
N VAL A 11 19.89 67.71 3.55
CA VAL A 11 19.51 66.37 3.09
C VAL A 11 18.30 65.89 3.92
N LEU A 12 17.20 65.58 3.25
CA LEU A 12 15.97 65.05 3.84
C LEU A 12 16.01 63.52 3.83
N ALA A 13 16.03 62.89 5.00
CA ALA A 13 15.85 61.44 5.14
C ALA A 13 14.35 61.10 5.14
N MET A 14 13.89 60.30 4.19
CA MET A 14 12.53 59.75 4.18
C MET A 14 12.51 58.40 4.91
N LEU A 15 11.74 58.31 6.00
CA LEU A 15 11.31 57.04 6.58
C LEU A 15 10.19 56.45 5.71
N ALA A 16 10.40 55.24 5.19
CA ALA A 16 9.36 54.44 4.56
C ALA A 16 8.93 53.31 5.51
N CYS A 17 7.66 53.32 5.91
CA CYS A 17 6.99 52.18 6.56
C CYS A 17 6.74 51.09 5.51
N GLY A 18 7.27 49.88 5.72
CA GLY A 18 6.94 48.70 4.92
C GLY A 18 5.68 47.99 5.45
N PRO A 19 4.87 47.35 4.58
CA PRO A 19 3.69 46.59 5.01
C PRO A 19 4.14 45.25 5.65
N GLY A 20 3.60 44.97 6.84
CA GLY A 20 3.80 43.70 7.54
C GLY A 20 3.25 42.52 6.74
N ARG A 21 3.96 41.39 6.78
CA ARG A 21 3.46 40.10 6.26
C ARG A 21 2.23 39.68 7.08
N PRO A 22 1.18 39.13 6.46
CA PRO A 22 0.12 38.47 7.21
C PRO A 22 0.72 37.24 7.92
N GLU A 23 0.50 37.16 9.23
CA GLU A 23 0.79 35.95 10.01
C GLU A 23 -0.11 34.82 9.52
N ASP A 24 0.49 33.66 9.21
CA ASP A 24 -0.26 32.44 8.97
C ASP A 24 -1.05 32.07 10.23
N PRO A 25 -2.33 31.65 10.11
CA PRO A 25 -3.09 31.19 11.26
C PRO A 25 -2.43 29.93 11.86
N PRO A 26 -2.50 29.74 13.19
CA PRO A 26 -1.92 28.57 13.83
C PRO A 26 -2.56 27.30 13.26
N GLY A 27 -1.72 26.41 12.73
CA GLY A 27 -2.13 25.09 12.26
C GLY A 27 -2.90 24.37 13.37
N GLY A 28 -4.16 24.02 13.08
CA GLY A 28 -4.97 23.21 13.99
C GLY A 28 -4.27 21.89 14.31
N PRO A 29 -4.53 21.29 15.48
CA PRO A 29 -3.89 20.05 15.88
C PRO A 29 -4.15 18.97 14.82
N SER A 30 -3.09 18.39 14.26
CA SER A 30 -3.20 17.12 13.55
C SER A 30 -3.89 16.12 14.48
N PRO A 31 -4.86 15.33 14.01
CA PRO A 31 -5.51 14.34 14.87
C PRO A 31 -4.43 13.44 15.46
N GLY A 32 -4.24 13.50 16.77
CA GLY A 32 -3.22 12.71 17.46
C GLY A 32 -3.48 11.22 17.26
N ALA A 33 -2.45 10.40 17.38
CA ALA A 33 -2.56 8.93 17.29
C ALA A 33 -3.69 8.36 18.18
N ASP A 34 -4.02 9.05 19.28
CA ASP A 34 -5.11 8.70 20.20
C ASP A 34 -6.51 8.83 19.59
N SER A 35 -6.78 9.82 18.73
CA SER A 35 -8.09 9.95 18.08
C SER A 35 -8.33 8.88 17.02
N VAL A 36 -7.25 8.40 16.37
CA VAL A 36 -7.34 7.27 15.41
C VAL A 36 -7.59 5.95 16.13
N ARG A 37 -7.04 5.77 17.33
CA ARG A 37 -7.25 4.56 18.15
C ARG A 37 -8.69 4.41 18.65
N ALA A 38 -9.42 5.50 18.86
CA ALA A 38 -10.79 5.48 19.37
C ALA A 38 -11.87 5.23 18.28
N MET A 39 -11.52 5.32 17.00
CA MET A 39 -12.47 5.24 15.90
C MET A 39 -12.84 3.77 15.59
N VAL A 40 -14.13 3.45 15.59
CA VAL A 40 -14.63 2.12 15.20
C VAL A 40 -14.52 1.98 13.67
N PRO A 41 -13.79 0.99 13.13
CA PRO A 41 -13.64 0.85 11.69
C PRO A 41 -14.93 0.41 10.99
N VAL A 42 -15.17 0.95 9.79
CA VAL A 42 -16.16 0.41 8.84
C VAL A 42 -15.49 -0.69 8.01
N ALA A 43 -15.96 -1.93 8.15
CA ALA A 43 -15.36 -3.09 7.51
C ALA A 43 -15.66 -3.16 6.01
N HIS A 44 -14.62 -3.29 5.17
CA HIS A 44 -14.74 -3.77 3.79
C HIS A 44 -14.85 -5.29 3.72
N SER A 45 -14.25 -5.99 4.68
CA SER A 45 -14.37 -7.44 4.84
C SER A 45 -14.15 -7.83 6.31
N THR A 46 -14.61 -9.02 6.65
CA THR A 46 -14.51 -9.62 7.99
C THR A 46 -13.91 -11.02 7.88
N LEU A 47 -13.60 -11.66 9.02
CA LEU A 47 -13.12 -13.05 9.02
C LEU A 47 -14.09 -14.00 8.31
N ALA A 48 -15.39 -13.71 8.31
CA ALA A 48 -16.40 -14.51 7.61
C ALA A 48 -16.18 -14.54 6.08
N ASP A 49 -15.53 -13.52 5.50
CA ASP A 49 -15.22 -13.49 4.07
C ASP A 49 -14.13 -14.48 3.66
N THR A 50 -13.41 -15.08 4.62
CA THR A 50 -12.48 -16.19 4.35
C THR A 50 -13.19 -17.54 4.16
N ALA A 51 -14.50 -17.59 4.43
CA ALA A 51 -15.29 -18.80 4.26
C ALA A 51 -15.21 -19.33 2.81
N GLY A 52 -15.14 -20.65 2.68
CA GLY A 52 -15.00 -21.33 1.38
C GLY A 52 -13.56 -21.44 0.87
N MET A 53 -12.60 -20.66 1.39
CA MET A 53 -11.21 -20.70 0.92
C MET A 53 -10.58 -22.10 0.99
N ALA A 54 -10.86 -22.87 2.05
CA ALA A 54 -10.37 -24.25 2.16
C ALA A 54 -10.97 -25.19 1.10
N ALA A 55 -12.23 -24.96 0.67
CA ALA A 55 -12.86 -25.75 -0.39
C ALA A 55 -12.26 -25.42 -1.75
N ASP A 56 -12.03 -24.13 -2.02
CA ASP A 56 -11.35 -23.64 -3.21
C ASP A 56 -9.92 -24.16 -3.31
N LEU A 57 -9.16 -24.18 -2.20
CA LEU A 57 -7.81 -24.76 -2.18
C LEU A 57 -7.78 -26.24 -2.52
N ARG A 58 -8.84 -27.01 -2.20
CA ARG A 58 -8.96 -28.40 -2.64
C ARG A 58 -9.20 -28.50 -4.14
N LEU A 59 -9.93 -27.56 -4.74
CA LEU A 59 -10.11 -27.49 -6.19
C LEU A 59 -8.79 -27.14 -6.88
N ILE A 60 -8.07 -26.14 -6.37
CA ILE A 60 -6.78 -25.69 -6.91
C ILE A 60 -5.74 -26.80 -6.83
N GLU A 61 -5.64 -27.52 -5.70
CA GLU A 61 -4.76 -28.67 -5.54
C GLU A 61 -5.05 -29.78 -6.56
N ARG A 62 -6.34 -30.07 -6.84
CA ARG A 62 -6.69 -31.06 -7.87
C ARG A 62 -6.22 -30.65 -9.27
N LYS A 63 -6.11 -29.35 -9.55
CA LYS A 63 -5.70 -28.82 -10.85
C LYS A 63 -4.19 -28.65 -11.00
N LEU A 64 -3.52 -28.17 -9.96
CA LEU A 64 -2.09 -27.87 -9.99
C LEU A 64 -1.20 -29.00 -9.45
N GLY A 65 -1.79 -30.01 -8.82
CA GLY A 65 -1.09 -31.01 -8.03
C GLY A 65 -1.01 -30.60 -6.55
N PRO A 66 -0.34 -31.42 -5.72
CA PRO A 66 -0.19 -31.16 -4.29
C PRO A 66 0.23 -29.72 -4.03
N LEU A 67 -0.41 -29.07 -3.04
CA LEU A 67 0.02 -27.75 -2.63
C LEU A 67 1.44 -27.84 -2.06
N ALA A 68 2.19 -26.73 -2.12
CA ALA A 68 3.47 -26.66 -1.43
C ALA A 68 3.30 -27.01 0.07
N PRO A 69 4.24 -27.76 0.68
CA PRO A 69 4.14 -28.15 2.08
C PRO A 69 3.87 -26.96 3.01
N GLY A 70 3.06 -27.17 4.05
CA GLY A 70 2.77 -26.16 5.07
C GLY A 70 1.83 -25.03 4.63
N VAL A 71 1.48 -24.90 3.35
CA VAL A 71 0.60 -23.82 2.87
C VAL A 71 -0.75 -23.84 3.57
N ARG A 72 -1.36 -25.01 3.83
CA ARG A 72 -2.65 -25.04 4.54
C ARG A 72 -2.51 -24.77 6.04
N ASP A 73 -1.42 -25.23 6.62
CA ASP A 73 -1.22 -25.27 8.07
C ASP A 73 -0.76 -23.92 8.63
N HIS A 74 -0.17 -23.08 7.78
CA HIS A 74 0.46 -21.83 8.20
C HIS A 74 -0.26 -20.58 7.73
N LEU A 75 -1.39 -20.68 7.02
CA LEU A 75 -2.17 -19.49 6.67
C LEU A 75 -3.01 -19.01 7.85
N VAL A 76 -2.95 -17.71 8.12
CA VAL A 76 -3.73 -17.03 9.13
C VAL A 76 -4.41 -15.80 8.53
N ALA A 77 -5.61 -15.50 9.03
CA ALA A 77 -6.29 -14.25 8.71
C ALA A 77 -5.75 -13.12 9.60
N VAL A 78 -5.48 -11.96 8.99
CA VAL A 78 -5.01 -10.75 9.64
C VAL A 78 -5.98 -9.63 9.32
N GLU A 79 -6.65 -9.13 10.34
CA GLU A 79 -7.42 -7.89 10.24
C GLU A 79 -6.48 -6.69 10.25
N VAL A 80 -6.64 -5.81 9.27
CA VAL A 80 -5.87 -4.57 9.12
C VAL A 80 -6.80 -3.38 9.12
N ARG A 81 -6.29 -2.22 9.55
CA ARG A 81 -7.00 -0.95 9.59
C ARG A 81 -6.29 0.08 8.73
N TYR A 82 -7.04 0.94 8.06
CA TYR A 82 -6.49 1.90 7.11
C TYR A 82 -7.47 3.06 6.88
N PHE A 83 -6.94 4.21 6.46
CA PHE A 83 -7.76 5.23 5.80
C PHE A 83 -8.00 4.83 4.34
N SER A 84 -9.12 5.26 3.78
CA SER A 84 -9.43 5.00 2.36
C SER A 84 -9.48 6.30 1.57
N PHE A 85 -9.83 6.22 0.30
CA PHE A 85 -10.04 7.40 -0.54
C PHE A 85 -11.40 8.04 -0.24
N ALA A 86 -11.47 9.37 -0.36
CA ALA A 86 -12.70 10.13 -0.16
C ALA A 86 -13.73 9.94 -1.29
N ASP A 87 -13.26 9.55 -2.47
CA ASP A 87 -14.08 9.34 -3.66
C ASP A 87 -13.49 8.28 -4.58
N SER A 88 -14.24 7.95 -5.65
CA SER A 88 -13.85 6.95 -6.64
C SER A 88 -12.70 7.38 -7.55
N THR A 89 -12.33 8.66 -7.59
CA THR A 89 -11.18 9.15 -8.37
C THR A 89 -9.86 8.79 -7.71
N CYS A 90 -9.88 8.42 -6.43
CA CYS A 90 -8.70 8.05 -5.64
C CYS A 90 -7.63 9.17 -5.58
N THR A 91 -8.07 10.43 -5.60
CA THR A 91 -7.17 11.61 -5.57
C THR A 91 -7.07 12.28 -4.20
N ALA A 92 -7.97 11.95 -3.27
CA ALA A 92 -8.00 12.50 -1.92
C ALA A 92 -8.22 11.40 -0.87
N VAL A 93 -7.68 11.60 0.34
CA VAL A 93 -7.80 10.67 1.47
C VAL A 93 -9.01 11.05 2.33
N ASP A 94 -9.80 10.07 2.74
CA ASP A 94 -10.78 10.23 3.80
C ASP A 94 -10.11 10.03 5.16
N HIS A 95 -9.81 11.13 5.85
CA HIS A 95 -9.20 11.12 7.18
C HIS A 95 -10.23 10.93 8.32
N ARG A 96 -11.53 10.89 8.01
CA ARG A 96 -12.61 10.84 9.00
C ARG A 96 -13.14 9.44 9.23
N THR A 97 -12.97 8.56 8.24
CA THR A 97 -13.48 7.18 8.34
C THR A 97 -12.33 6.20 8.38
N LEU A 98 -12.24 5.45 9.47
CA LEU A 98 -11.34 4.32 9.56
C LEU A 98 -12.01 3.12 8.89
N ARG A 99 -11.28 2.43 8.02
CA ARG A 99 -11.74 1.18 7.40
C ARG A 99 -10.99 0.00 7.99
N SER A 100 -11.58 -1.18 7.87
CA SER A 100 -10.89 -2.45 8.14
C SER A 100 -11.10 -3.45 7.00
N GLY A 101 -10.27 -4.48 6.97
CA GLY A 101 -10.43 -5.63 6.09
C GLY A 101 -9.49 -6.77 6.48
N VAL A 102 -9.64 -7.90 5.80
CA VAL A 102 -8.91 -9.13 6.10
C VAL A 102 -7.94 -9.48 4.98
N LEU A 103 -6.69 -9.69 5.34
CA LEU A 103 -5.69 -10.37 4.53
C LEU A 103 -5.53 -11.81 5.03
N VAL A 104 -5.26 -12.73 4.11
CA VAL A 104 -4.79 -14.08 4.47
C VAL A 104 -3.32 -14.14 4.11
N VAL A 105 -2.48 -14.48 5.09
CA VAL A 105 -1.01 -14.47 4.99
C VAL A 105 -0.43 -15.67 5.71
N HIS A 106 0.85 -15.96 5.48
CA HIS A 106 1.59 -16.93 6.27
C HIS A 106 1.81 -16.40 7.71
N ALA A 107 1.69 -17.28 8.70
CA ALA A 107 1.73 -16.94 10.12
C ALA A 107 2.99 -16.15 10.53
N CYS A 108 4.15 -16.54 10.00
CA CYS A 108 5.44 -15.88 10.22
C CYS A 108 5.49 -14.38 9.85
N ILE A 109 4.68 -13.93 8.89
CA ILE A 109 4.66 -12.52 8.45
C ILE A 109 3.49 -11.77 9.06
N ALA A 110 2.62 -12.45 9.81
CA ALA A 110 1.38 -11.85 10.30
C ALA A 110 1.65 -10.64 11.22
N GLY A 111 2.72 -10.68 12.03
CA GLY A 111 3.16 -9.54 12.84
C GLY A 111 3.64 -8.38 11.97
N GLU A 112 4.57 -8.64 11.06
CA GLU A 112 5.14 -7.63 10.15
C GLU A 112 4.06 -6.98 9.27
N VAL A 113 3.07 -7.74 8.80
CA VAL A 113 1.94 -7.20 8.02
C VAL A 113 1.13 -6.21 8.84
N ARG A 114 0.88 -6.50 10.12
CA ARG A 114 0.20 -5.54 11.01
C ARG A 114 1.03 -4.27 11.16
N GLU A 115 2.33 -4.39 11.36
CA GLU A 115 3.25 -3.25 11.48
C GLU A 115 3.29 -2.40 10.20
N ILE A 116 3.31 -3.02 9.02
CA ILE A 116 3.24 -2.33 7.73
C ILE A 116 1.96 -1.50 7.62
N PHE A 117 0.80 -2.10 7.92
CA PHE A 117 -0.48 -1.39 7.86
C PHE A 117 -0.61 -0.31 8.94
N GLU A 118 -0.05 -0.52 10.13
CA GLU A 118 0.03 0.51 11.15
C GLU A 118 0.93 1.69 10.74
N ALA A 119 2.05 1.42 10.06
CA ALA A 119 2.91 2.46 9.51
C ALA A 119 2.19 3.26 8.41
N MET A 120 1.48 2.58 7.50
CA MET A 120 0.63 3.22 6.49
C MET A 120 -0.47 4.06 7.13
N LEU A 121 -1.13 3.55 8.18
CA LEU A 121 -2.17 4.27 8.91
C LEU A 121 -1.62 5.54 9.57
N ARG A 122 -0.45 5.48 10.21
CA ARG A 122 0.24 6.65 10.80
C ARG A 122 0.64 7.70 9.76
N ASP A 123 1.04 7.28 8.57
CA ASP A 123 1.38 8.18 7.45
C ASP A 123 0.13 8.68 6.70
N THR A 124 -1.07 8.29 7.14
CA THR A 124 -2.34 8.57 6.47
C THR A 124 -2.40 8.09 5.01
N PHE A 125 -1.65 7.04 4.69
CA PHE A 125 -1.64 6.43 3.37
C PHE A 125 -3.00 5.77 3.08
N PRO A 126 -3.72 6.17 2.01
CA PRO A 126 -5.02 5.57 1.70
C PRO A 126 -4.84 4.19 1.08
N VAL A 127 -5.64 3.23 1.55
CA VAL A 127 -5.82 1.92 0.92
C VAL A 127 -7.25 1.84 0.38
N ALA A 128 -7.40 1.49 -0.90
CA ALA A 128 -8.71 1.49 -1.57
C ALA A 128 -9.66 0.49 -0.93
N ARG A 129 -9.22 -0.76 -0.79
CA ARG A 129 -9.95 -1.82 -0.10
C ARG A 129 -9.02 -2.98 0.22
N VAL A 130 -9.47 -3.80 1.16
CA VAL A 130 -8.81 -5.05 1.56
C VAL A 130 -9.90 -6.11 1.69
N VAL A 131 -9.89 -7.06 0.76
CA VAL A 131 -10.85 -8.18 0.69
C VAL A 131 -10.08 -9.47 0.37
N PRO A 132 -10.34 -10.59 1.08
CA PRO A 132 -9.73 -11.88 0.78
C PRO A 132 -9.94 -12.32 -0.68
N ILE A 133 -8.92 -12.88 -1.32
CA ILE A 133 -8.93 -13.16 -2.76
C ILE A 133 -10.04 -14.14 -3.18
N ASN A 134 -10.48 -15.02 -2.27
CA ASN A 134 -11.54 -15.99 -2.54
C ASN A 134 -12.89 -15.34 -2.86
N ARG A 135 -13.11 -14.08 -2.46
CA ARG A 135 -14.32 -13.33 -2.80
C ARG A 135 -14.41 -12.95 -4.28
N TYR A 136 -13.29 -13.02 -5.01
CA TYR A 136 -13.25 -12.76 -6.46
C TYR A 136 -13.48 -14.03 -7.31
N GLY A 137 -13.72 -15.19 -6.68
CA GLY A 137 -14.01 -16.45 -7.37
C GLY A 137 -12.76 -17.11 -7.97
N LEU A 138 -12.89 -18.38 -8.34
CA LEU A 138 -11.85 -19.14 -9.03
C LEU A 138 -11.72 -18.69 -10.49
N ASN A 139 -10.51 -18.84 -11.04
CA ASN A 139 -10.31 -18.82 -12.49
C ASN A 139 -11.14 -19.93 -13.16
N ALA A 140 -11.48 -19.76 -14.44
CA ALA A 140 -12.25 -20.75 -15.19
C ALA A 140 -11.57 -22.13 -15.24
N ASP A 141 -10.24 -22.19 -15.21
CA ASP A 141 -9.45 -23.41 -15.15
C ASP A 141 -9.26 -23.96 -13.72
N SER A 142 -9.70 -23.20 -12.71
CA SER A 142 -9.54 -23.45 -11.28
C SER A 142 -8.09 -23.60 -10.83
N THR A 143 -7.13 -22.94 -11.48
CA THR A 143 -5.70 -22.95 -11.09
C THR A 143 -5.32 -21.85 -10.09
N GLY A 144 -6.31 -21.14 -9.55
CA GLY A 144 -6.16 -20.07 -8.58
C GLY A 144 -7.43 -19.24 -8.50
N TRP A 145 -7.41 -18.19 -7.68
CA TRP A 145 -8.47 -17.18 -7.68
C TRP A 145 -8.22 -16.08 -8.69
N ASN A 146 -9.29 -15.35 -9.04
CA ASN A 146 -9.30 -14.34 -10.09
C ASN A 146 -8.55 -13.06 -9.69
N ASP A 147 -7.24 -13.12 -9.86
CA ASP A 147 -6.28 -12.04 -9.64
C ASP A 147 -6.63 -10.78 -10.45
N ALA A 148 -7.06 -10.96 -11.71
CA ALA A 148 -7.40 -9.87 -12.60
C ALA A 148 -8.65 -9.10 -12.13
N ALA A 149 -9.68 -9.80 -11.65
CA ALA A 149 -10.85 -9.18 -11.06
C ALA A 149 -10.49 -8.41 -9.78
N SER A 150 -9.62 -8.98 -8.93
CA SER A 150 -9.14 -8.33 -7.71
C SER A 150 -8.37 -7.04 -8.02
N MET A 151 -7.43 -7.08 -8.97
CA MET A 151 -6.69 -5.90 -9.42
C MET A 151 -7.60 -4.84 -10.03
N ALA A 152 -8.54 -5.24 -10.90
CA ALA A 152 -9.49 -4.31 -11.51
C ALA A 152 -10.37 -3.60 -10.47
N ASP A 153 -10.65 -4.27 -9.36
CA ASP A 153 -11.40 -3.72 -8.23
C ASP A 153 -10.53 -2.89 -7.26
N ASN A 154 -9.26 -2.66 -7.62
CA ASN A 154 -8.27 -1.96 -6.81
C ASN A 154 -8.07 -2.58 -5.42
N ASN A 155 -8.19 -3.90 -5.33
CA ASN A 155 -8.09 -4.62 -4.07
C ASN A 155 -6.64 -4.77 -3.63
N THR A 156 -6.38 -4.45 -2.36
CA THR A 156 -5.15 -4.84 -1.69
C THR A 156 -5.29 -6.27 -1.20
N SER A 157 -4.40 -7.15 -1.65
CA SER A 157 -4.49 -8.60 -1.42
C SER A 157 -3.15 -9.21 -1.02
N ALA A 158 -3.17 -10.43 -0.50
CA ALA A 158 -1.96 -11.15 -0.09
C ALA A 158 -1.95 -12.59 -0.63
N PHE A 159 -2.41 -13.58 0.12
CA PHE A 159 -2.42 -14.95 -0.37
C PHE A 159 -3.27 -15.14 -1.63
N ASN A 160 -2.68 -15.76 -2.66
CA ASN A 160 -3.35 -16.30 -3.84
C ASN A 160 -2.52 -17.47 -4.37
N TYR A 161 -3.03 -18.71 -4.21
CA TYR A 161 -2.31 -19.89 -4.68
C TYR A 161 -2.36 -19.99 -6.20
N ARG A 162 -1.26 -19.62 -6.85
CA ARG A 162 -1.09 -19.65 -8.30
C ARG A 162 0.38 -19.71 -8.70
N ARG A 163 0.60 -20.09 -9.96
CA ARG A 163 1.91 -19.95 -10.61
C ARG A 163 2.17 -18.50 -11.04
N LYS A 164 3.45 -18.18 -11.24
CA LYS A 164 3.86 -16.94 -11.90
C LYS A 164 3.39 -16.98 -13.37
N PRO A 165 2.92 -15.87 -13.96
CA PRO A 165 2.50 -15.85 -15.36
C PRO A 165 3.60 -16.36 -16.30
N GLY A 166 3.28 -17.35 -17.14
CA GLY A 166 4.23 -17.94 -18.11
C GLY A 166 5.33 -18.82 -17.50
N SER A 167 5.22 -19.20 -16.23
CA SER A 167 6.21 -20.03 -15.54
C SER A 167 5.56 -21.18 -14.78
N TRP A 168 6.32 -22.25 -14.54
CA TRP A 168 5.94 -23.34 -13.64
C TRP A 168 6.20 -23.01 -12.16
N ALA A 169 6.95 -21.94 -11.89
CA ALA A 169 7.25 -21.51 -10.53
C ALA A 169 6.02 -20.92 -9.82
N LEU A 170 5.88 -21.21 -8.53
CA LEU A 170 4.88 -20.58 -7.67
C LEU A 170 5.19 -19.10 -7.48
N SER A 171 4.12 -18.31 -7.38
CA SER A 171 4.20 -16.91 -6.93
C SER A 171 4.52 -16.85 -5.43
N GLU A 172 5.14 -15.78 -4.94
CA GLU A 172 5.26 -15.58 -3.48
C GLU A 172 3.88 -15.38 -2.81
N HIS A 173 2.89 -14.90 -3.56
CA HIS A 173 1.49 -14.92 -3.13
C HIS A 173 0.98 -16.34 -2.82
N ALA A 174 1.50 -17.38 -3.50
CA ALA A 174 1.10 -18.75 -3.25
C ALA A 174 1.68 -19.32 -1.95
N ARG A 175 2.68 -18.65 -1.37
CA ARG A 175 3.22 -18.96 -0.04
C ARG A 175 2.58 -18.11 1.06
N GLY A 176 1.78 -17.11 0.70
CA GLY A 176 1.20 -16.16 1.66
C GLY A 176 2.23 -15.18 2.22
N THR A 177 3.36 -14.98 1.54
CA THR A 177 4.48 -14.13 1.99
C THR A 177 4.66 -12.84 1.18
N ALA A 178 3.62 -12.45 0.43
CA ALA A 178 3.59 -11.26 -0.41
C ALA A 178 2.27 -10.49 -0.27
N LEU A 179 2.30 -9.21 -0.62
CA LEU A 179 1.14 -8.32 -0.68
C LEU A 179 1.18 -7.50 -1.95
N ASP A 180 0.01 -7.26 -2.53
CA ASP A 180 -0.22 -6.29 -3.60
C ASP A 180 -1.06 -5.14 -3.04
N ILE A 181 -0.54 -3.90 -3.08
CA ILE A 181 -1.20 -2.72 -2.51
C ILE A 181 -1.73 -1.79 -3.62
N ASN A 182 -3.01 -1.45 -3.57
CA ASN A 182 -3.67 -0.48 -4.47
C ASN A 182 -3.27 -0.64 -5.97
N PRO A 183 -3.63 -1.74 -6.64
CA PRO A 183 -3.20 -2.05 -8.01
C PRO A 183 -3.39 -0.93 -9.05
N ARG A 184 -4.41 -0.08 -8.90
CA ARG A 184 -4.65 1.05 -9.84
C ARG A 184 -3.68 2.22 -9.66
N GLN A 185 -3.19 2.43 -8.44
CA GLN A 185 -2.16 3.43 -8.13
C GLN A 185 -0.76 2.85 -8.37
N ASN A 186 -0.61 1.54 -8.16
CA ASN A 186 0.65 0.81 -8.18
C ASN A 186 0.63 -0.30 -9.24
N PRO A 187 0.50 0.02 -10.54
CA PRO A 187 0.33 -1.00 -11.56
C PRO A 187 1.58 -1.86 -11.75
N LEU A 188 1.37 -3.08 -12.23
CA LEU A 188 2.39 -3.86 -12.91
C LEU A 188 2.64 -3.26 -14.29
N VAL A 189 3.87 -2.84 -14.56
CA VAL A 189 4.32 -2.24 -15.81
C VAL A 189 5.23 -3.22 -16.55
N ARG A 190 4.79 -3.64 -17.74
CA ARG A 190 5.54 -4.50 -18.66
C ARG A 190 5.97 -3.67 -19.86
N VAL A 191 7.25 -3.79 -20.23
CA VAL A 191 7.81 -3.15 -21.41
C VAL A 191 8.36 -4.25 -22.31
N ASP A 192 7.75 -4.41 -23.48
CA ASP A 192 8.12 -5.38 -24.51
C ASP A 192 8.27 -4.68 -25.88
N PRO A 193 8.73 -5.38 -26.94
CA PRO A 193 8.92 -4.77 -28.26
C PRO A 193 7.65 -4.16 -28.89
N HIS A 194 6.46 -4.56 -28.44
CA HIS A 194 5.17 -4.06 -28.94
C HIS A 194 4.62 -2.89 -28.11
N GLY A 195 5.31 -2.49 -27.03
CA GLY A 195 5.01 -1.28 -26.27
C GLY A 195 5.01 -1.48 -24.75
N ILE A 196 4.25 -0.62 -24.08
CA ILE A 196 4.10 -0.62 -22.62
C ILE A 196 2.70 -1.12 -22.28
N THR A 197 2.62 -2.16 -21.46
CA THR A 197 1.36 -2.67 -20.91
C THR A 197 1.34 -2.41 -19.40
N THR A 198 0.24 -1.83 -18.92
CA THR A 198 -0.03 -1.64 -17.49
C THR A 198 -1.18 -2.50 -17.03
N LEU A 199 -1.01 -3.22 -15.93
CA LEU A 199 -2.05 -4.03 -15.30
C LEU A 199 -2.35 -3.48 -13.90
N PRO A 200 -3.62 -3.20 -13.56
CA PRO A 200 -4.80 -3.31 -14.42
C PRO A 200 -4.82 -2.21 -15.52
N PRO A 201 -5.53 -2.42 -16.66
CA PRO A 201 -5.58 -1.45 -17.75
C PRO A 201 -6.08 -0.07 -17.31
N GLY A 202 -5.53 0.99 -17.92
CA GLY A 202 -5.86 2.38 -17.60
C GLY A 202 -5.23 2.91 -16.31
N SER A 203 -4.40 2.12 -15.64
CA SER A 203 -3.68 2.52 -14.43
C SER A 203 -2.40 3.25 -14.77
N ARG A 204 -1.97 4.16 -13.89
CA ARG A 204 -0.77 4.96 -14.06
C ARG A 204 0.02 5.07 -12.77
N TYR A 205 1.28 4.65 -12.81
CA TYR A 205 2.20 4.86 -11.71
C TYR A 205 2.57 6.35 -11.60
N THR A 206 2.21 6.98 -10.48
CA THR A 206 2.49 8.41 -10.24
C THR A 206 3.07 8.61 -8.83
N PRO A 207 4.40 8.53 -8.65
CA PRO A 207 5.06 8.70 -7.35
C PRO A 207 4.60 9.95 -6.60
N GLY A 208 4.45 9.87 -5.28
CA GLY A 208 3.92 10.95 -4.44
C GLY A 208 2.39 11.10 -4.45
N ALA A 209 1.67 10.60 -5.46
CA ALA A 209 0.21 10.65 -5.46
C ALA A 209 -0.39 9.79 -4.32
N PRO A 210 -1.59 10.12 -3.79
CA PRO A 210 -2.24 9.32 -2.75
C PRO A 210 -2.32 7.84 -3.12
N GLY A 211 -2.00 6.96 -2.16
CA GLY A 211 -2.06 5.50 -2.32
C GLY A 211 -1.00 4.89 -3.23
N THR A 212 -0.04 5.68 -3.72
CA THR A 212 1.07 5.20 -4.56
C THR A 212 2.30 4.86 -3.73
N LEU A 213 2.83 3.64 -3.84
CA LEU A 213 4.10 3.24 -3.24
C LEU A 213 5.26 3.84 -4.03
N ASP A 214 6.26 4.36 -3.34
CA ASP A 214 7.51 4.84 -3.92
C ASP A 214 8.68 4.53 -2.98
N ARG A 215 9.90 4.88 -3.39
CA ARG A 215 11.10 4.58 -2.61
C ARG A 215 11.06 5.17 -1.19
N HIS A 216 10.47 6.35 -1.03
CA HIS A 216 10.38 7.04 0.25
C HIS A 216 9.35 6.38 1.16
N ARG A 217 8.17 6.06 0.64
CA ARG A 217 7.10 5.35 1.37
C ARG A 217 7.52 3.93 1.75
N ILE A 218 8.12 3.20 0.83
CA ILE A 218 8.64 1.84 1.09
C ILE A 218 9.67 1.85 2.22
N ALA A 219 10.58 2.83 2.25
CA ALA A 219 11.56 2.95 3.32
C ALA A 219 10.95 3.29 4.69
N ARG A 220 9.74 3.89 4.73
CA ARG A 220 9.00 4.14 5.97
C ARG A 220 8.18 2.94 6.44
N TYR A 221 7.68 2.12 5.51
CA TYR A 221 6.71 1.07 5.83
C TYR A 221 7.33 -0.31 6.00
N LEU A 222 8.35 -0.63 5.21
CA LEU A 222 8.97 -1.95 5.25
C LEU A 222 10.16 -1.95 6.21
N PRO A 223 10.38 -3.05 6.95
CA PRO A 223 11.62 -3.28 7.67
C PRO A 223 12.84 -3.14 6.74
N HIS A 224 13.96 -2.64 7.27
CA HIS A 224 15.19 -2.42 6.48
C HIS A 224 15.75 -3.72 5.86
N THR A 225 15.47 -4.87 6.48
CA THR A 225 15.93 -6.19 6.04
C THR A 225 14.74 -7.12 5.93
N GLY A 226 14.82 -8.10 5.03
CA GLY A 226 13.81 -9.17 4.96
C GLY A 226 12.64 -8.88 4.03
N TRP A 227 12.57 -7.70 3.39
CA TRP A 227 11.50 -7.34 2.46
C TRP A 227 12.06 -6.72 1.16
N SER A 228 11.39 -7.00 0.05
CA SER A 228 11.63 -6.32 -1.23
C SER A 228 10.35 -5.74 -1.80
N TRP A 229 10.53 -4.86 -2.79
CA TRP A 229 9.45 -4.18 -3.49
C TRP A 229 9.67 -4.30 -5.00
N GLY A 230 8.65 -4.79 -5.71
CA GLY A 230 8.69 -5.07 -7.13
C GLY A 230 8.88 -3.83 -8.01
N GLY A 231 8.57 -2.64 -7.49
CA GLY A 231 8.89 -1.37 -8.16
C GLY A 231 10.40 -1.09 -8.30
N ARG A 232 11.28 -1.87 -7.65
CA ARG A 232 12.73 -1.81 -7.83
C ARG A 232 13.26 -2.79 -8.87
N TRP A 233 12.44 -3.71 -9.36
CA TRP A 233 12.88 -4.68 -10.36
C TRP A 233 13.24 -4.00 -11.69
N PRO A 234 14.20 -4.55 -12.47
CA PRO A 234 14.53 -4.00 -13.77
C PRO A 234 13.35 -4.09 -14.74
N ARG A 235 12.82 -5.31 -14.96
CA ARG A 235 11.60 -5.60 -15.72
C ARG A 235 11.02 -6.97 -15.31
N PRO A 236 9.68 -7.13 -15.33
CA PRO A 236 8.72 -6.04 -15.29
C PRO A 236 8.82 -5.27 -13.96
N GLN A 237 8.32 -4.04 -13.93
CA GLN A 237 8.21 -3.28 -12.67
C GLN A 237 6.85 -3.54 -12.06
N ASP A 238 6.81 -4.14 -10.87
CA ASP A 238 5.56 -4.48 -10.20
C ASP A 238 5.35 -3.57 -8.98
N HIS A 239 4.73 -2.41 -9.18
CA HIS A 239 4.70 -1.38 -8.15
C HIS A 239 3.80 -1.74 -6.96
N GLN A 240 2.79 -2.59 -7.16
CA GLN A 240 1.90 -3.07 -6.11
C GLN A 240 2.60 -4.06 -5.18
N HIS A 241 3.58 -4.79 -5.71
CA HIS A 241 4.07 -6.02 -5.13
C HIS A 241 5.16 -5.78 -4.09
N ILE A 242 4.94 -6.27 -2.87
CA ILE A 242 5.95 -6.40 -1.82
C ILE A 242 6.03 -7.86 -1.36
N GLU A 243 7.22 -8.37 -1.14
CA GLU A 243 7.44 -9.76 -0.74
C GLU A 243 8.54 -9.89 0.32
N ARG A 244 8.39 -10.87 1.21
CA ARG A 244 9.43 -11.22 2.17
C ARG A 244 10.62 -11.84 1.44
N SER A 245 11.77 -11.18 1.50
CA SER A 245 13.03 -11.54 0.85
C SER A 245 14.02 -12.08 1.88
N GLY A 246 14.22 -13.41 1.95
CA GLY A 246 15.17 -13.96 2.92
C GLY A 246 15.13 -15.45 3.22
N GLY A 247 14.33 -16.24 2.50
CA GLY A 247 14.16 -17.68 2.76
C GLY A 247 12.87 -17.98 3.52
N PRO A 248 12.50 -19.27 3.62
CA PRO A 248 11.21 -19.67 4.12
C PRO A 248 11.05 -19.30 5.60
N CYS A 249 9.79 -19.16 5.99
CA CYS A 249 9.34 -19.02 7.36
C CYS A 249 9.63 -20.23 8.27
N ASP A 250 10.51 -21.13 7.81
CA ASP A 250 10.93 -22.38 8.44
C ASP A 250 12.28 -22.26 9.17
N ALA A 251 12.95 -21.09 9.11
CA ALA A 251 14.09 -20.84 9.99
C ALA A 251 13.58 -20.46 11.39
N PRO A 252 13.88 -21.23 12.45
CA PRO A 252 13.50 -20.85 13.81
C PRO A 252 14.10 -19.48 14.13
N ASP A 253 13.25 -18.55 14.55
CA ASP A 253 13.68 -17.25 15.03
C ASP A 253 14.32 -17.42 16.42
N ASP A 254 15.65 -17.42 16.47
CA ASP A 254 16.44 -17.43 17.71
C ASP A 254 16.23 -16.16 18.56
N ARG A 255 15.40 -15.19 18.13
CA ARG A 255 15.07 -13.98 18.90
C ARG A 255 13.84 -14.11 19.81
N ALA A 256 13.23 -15.29 19.88
CA ALA A 256 12.12 -15.58 20.80
C ALA A 256 12.57 -16.34 22.08
N ARG A 257 13.76 -16.05 22.59
CA ARG A 257 14.22 -16.48 23.93
C ARG A 257 14.61 -15.29 24.79
#